data_AF-A0A4Q7MKR9-F1
#
_entry.id   AF-A0A4Q7MKR9-F1
#
_cell.length_a   1.000
_cell.length_b   1.000
_cell.length_c   1.000
_cell.angle_alpha   90.00
_cell.angle_beta   90.00
_cell.angle_gamma   90.00
#
_symmetry.space_group_name_H-M   'P 1'
#
loop_
_entity.id
_entity.type
_entity.pdbx_description
1 polymer ?
#
loop_
_entity_poly.entity_id
_entity_poly.type
_entity_poly.pdbx_seq_one_letter_code
_entity_poly.pdbx_strand_id
1 'polypeptide(L)' 'MDTSSASSYTAKLIDGPLEGKTVATAFLETGDPRPRLELNTDKGKHYIYTRGAGLEFGADDDDRPTAVEYRFVETVFD' A
#
# COMPACT_ATOMS: atom_id res chain seq x y z
N MET A 1 -3.66 3.69 -27.26
CA MET A 1 -2.19 3.62 -27.09
C MET A 1 -2.00 3.55 -25.60
N ASP A 2 -1.93 2.31 -25.11
CA ASP A 2 -2.31 1.91 -23.78
C ASP A 2 -1.03 1.74 -22.97
N THR A 3 -0.65 2.78 -22.25
CA THR A 3 0.38 2.67 -21.23
C THR A 3 0.02 3.64 -20.12
N SER A 4 -1.03 3.29 -19.37
CA SER A 4 -1.11 3.69 -17.98
C SER A 4 0.12 3.08 -17.30
N SER A 5 1.23 3.81 -17.31
CA SER A 5 2.28 3.68 -16.31
C SER A 5 1.63 4.02 -14.97
N ALA A 6 0.79 3.12 -14.46
CA ALA A 6 0.22 3.21 -13.14
C ALA A 6 1.42 3.24 -12.21
N SER A 7 1.80 4.46 -11.82
CA SER A 7 2.95 4.67 -10.98
C SER A 7 2.61 3.90 -9.70
N SER A 8 3.47 2.98 -9.31
CA SER A 8 3.27 2.19 -8.11
C SER A 8 4.19 2.73 -7.03
N TYR A 9 3.76 2.57 -5.80
CA TYR A 9 4.56 2.87 -4.62
C TYR A 9 4.70 1.60 -3.77
N THR A 10 5.65 1.67 -2.85
CA THR A 10 5.94 0.58 -1.93
C THR A 10 5.10 0.74 -0.66
N ALA A 11 4.11 -0.13 -0.46
CA ALA A 11 3.40 -0.20 0.81
C ALA A 11 4.24 -0.97 1.83
N LYS A 12 4.69 -0.30 2.89
CA LYS A 12 5.45 -0.88 4.00
C LYS A 12 4.49 -1.32 5.10
N LEU A 13 4.43 -2.62 5.36
CA LEU A 13 3.58 -3.18 6.40
C LEU A 13 4.33 -3.12 7.72
N ILE A 14 3.96 -2.18 8.58
CA ILE A 14 4.73 -1.87 9.81
C ILE A 14 4.23 -2.59 11.06
N ASP A 15 3.18 -3.41 10.92
CA ASP A 15 2.60 -4.21 12.00
C ASP A 15 1.83 -5.41 11.41
N GLY A 16 1.40 -6.33 12.28
CA GLY A 16 0.45 -7.38 11.95
C GLY A 16 1.11 -8.62 11.33
N PRO A 17 0.31 -9.50 10.69
CA PRO A 17 0.80 -10.80 10.23
C PRO A 17 1.83 -10.73 9.10
N LEU A 18 1.97 -9.57 8.45
CA LEU A 18 2.94 -9.34 7.39
C LEU A 18 3.91 -8.21 7.74
N GLU A 19 4.10 -7.92 9.04
CA GLU A 19 5.07 -6.92 9.50
C GLU A 19 6.46 -7.10 8.85
N GLY A 20 7.08 -5.98 8.48
CA GLY A 20 8.39 -5.93 7.84
C GLY A 20 8.37 -6.29 6.36
N LYS A 21 7.22 -6.72 5.80
CA LYS A 21 7.07 -6.95 4.36
C LYS A 21 6.66 -5.67 3.63
N THR A 22 6.92 -5.69 2.33
CA THR A 22 6.54 -4.62 1.41
C THR A 22 5.70 -5.16 0.27
N VAL A 23 4.72 -4.38 -0.18
CA VAL A 23 3.83 -4.74 -1.30
C VAL A 23 3.83 -3.61 -2.32
N ALA A 24 4.08 -3.94 -3.59
CA ALA A 24 3.93 -2.99 -4.68
C ALA A 24 2.45 -2.69 -4.92
N THR A 25 2.07 -1.42 -4.78
CA THR A 25 0.67 -0.99 -4.87
C THR A 25 0.56 0.16 -5.86
N ALA A 26 -0.44 0.11 -6.74
CA ALA A 26 -0.74 1.23 -7.62
C ALA A 26 -1.39 2.39 -6.85
N PHE A 27 -1.03 3.62 -7.18
CA PHE A 27 -1.79 4.80 -6.76
C PHE A 27 -3.25 4.72 -7.22
N LEU A 28 -4.09 5.53 -6.59
CA LEU A 28 -5.42 5.84 -7.11
C LEU A 28 -5.30 6.61 -8.43
N GLU A 29 -6.39 6.67 -9.19
CA GLU A 29 -6.45 7.46 -10.43
C GLU A 29 -6.18 8.96 -10.19
N THR A 30 -6.43 9.45 -8.97
CA THR A 30 -6.09 10.82 -8.55
C THR A 30 -4.59 11.04 -8.34
N GLY A 31 -3.80 9.97 -8.25
CA GLY A 31 -2.38 10.02 -7.90
C GLY A 31 -2.09 9.81 -6.41
N ASP A 32 -3.12 9.79 -5.56
CA ASP A 32 -2.96 9.58 -4.12
C ASP A 32 -2.64 8.11 -3.77
N PRO A 33 -1.86 7.85 -2.71
CA PRO A 33 -1.69 6.50 -2.17
C PRO A 33 -3.00 6.01 -1.57
N ARG A 34 -3.27 4.71 -1.72
CA ARG A 34 -4.55 4.10 -1.30
C ARG A 34 -4.78 4.29 0.20
N PRO A 35 -5.96 4.73 0.66
CA PRO A 35 -6.23 4.88 2.09
C PRO A 35 -6.30 3.52 2.83
N ARG A 36 -6.59 2.44 2.09
CA ARG A 36 -6.73 1.08 2.60
C ARG A 36 -6.20 0.07 1.58
N LEU A 37 -5.58 -0.99 2.07
CA LEU A 37 -5.14 -2.15 1.30
C LEU A 37 -5.86 -3.39 1.79
N GLU A 38 -6.21 -4.24 0.82
CA GLU A 38 -6.84 -5.53 1.06
C GLU A 38 -5.93 -6.58 0.45
N LEU A 39 -5.25 -7.33 1.31
CA LEU A 39 -4.27 -8.32 0.90
C LEU A 39 -4.89 -9.70 1.02
N ASN A 40 -5.28 -10.26 -0.13
CA ASN A 40 -5.83 -11.61 -0.22
C ASN A 40 -4.77 -12.64 0.17
N THR A 41 -5.20 -13.67 0.90
CA THR A 41 -4.37 -14.82 1.24
C THR A 41 -5.00 -16.10 0.72
N ASP A 42 -4.19 -17.13 0.50
CA ASP A 42 -4.61 -18.45 -0.01
C ASP A 42 -5.66 -19.20 0.85
N LYS A 43 -6.03 -18.70 2.03
CA LYS A 43 -6.85 -19.44 3.01
C LYS A 43 -8.28 -18.92 3.18
N GLY A 44 -8.87 -18.31 2.15
CA GLY A 44 -10.23 -17.75 2.25
C GLY A 44 -10.32 -16.61 3.27
N LYS A 45 -9.23 -15.86 3.44
CA LYS A 45 -9.19 -14.69 4.31
C LYS A 45 -8.30 -13.62 3.69
N HIS A 46 -8.57 -12.38 4.04
CA HIS A 46 -7.79 -11.24 3.60
C HIS A 46 -7.45 -10.34 4.78
N TYR A 47 -6.29 -9.70 4.69
CA TYR A 47 -5.83 -8.78 5.70
C TYR A 47 -6.14 -7.35 5.28
N ILE A 48 -6.71 -6.59 6.20
CA ILE A 48 -6.98 -5.18 6.01
C ILE A 48 -5.86 -4.37 6.63
N TYR A 49 -5.29 -3.49 5.83
CA TYR A 49 -4.33 -2.50 6.29
C TYR A 49 -4.83 -1.09 5.95
N THR A 50 -4.57 -0.13 6.82
CA THR A 50 -4.87 1.29 6.59
C THR A 50 -3.59 2.12 6.49
N ARG A 51 -3.63 3.19 5.70
CA ARG A 51 -2.49 4.07 5.49
C ARG A 51 -2.05 4.68 6.82
N GLY A 52 -0.77 4.50 7.15
CA GLY A 52 -0.10 5.13 8.27
C GLY A 52 0.32 6.58 7.96
N ALA A 53 1.11 7.15 8.86
CA ALA A 53 1.59 8.53 8.72
C ALA A 53 2.95 8.62 8.00
N GLY A 54 3.76 7.56 7.98
CA GLY A 54 5.05 7.59 7.30
C GLY A 54 4.92 7.57 5.79
N LEU A 55 5.50 8.58 5.18
CA LEU A 55 5.68 8.73 3.74
C LEU A 55 7.16 8.90 3.48
N GLU A 56 7.68 8.19 2.50
CA GLU A 56 9.04 8.35 2.00
C GLU A 56 8.96 8.86 0.57
N PHE A 57 9.78 9.86 0.27
CA PHE A 57 9.88 10.49 -1.04
C PHE A 57 11.26 10.19 -1.62
N GLY A 58 11.34 9.98 -2.93
CA GLY A 58 12.61 9.62 -3.57
C GLY A 58 13.54 10.82 -3.76
N ALA A 59 13.00 11.95 -4.18
CA ALA A 59 13.71 13.20 -4.42
C ALA A 59 12.92 14.37 -3.82
N ASP A 60 13.59 15.47 -3.51
CA ASP A 60 12.99 16.67 -2.89
C ASP A 60 11.87 17.35 -3.70
N ASP A 61 11.71 17.02 -4.99
CA ASP A 61 10.71 17.64 -5.90
C ASP A 61 9.60 16.66 -6.34
N ASP A 62 9.54 15.45 -5.79
CA ASP A 62 8.49 14.49 -6.13
C ASP A 62 7.21 14.78 -5.32
N ASP A 63 6.13 15.12 -6.00
CA ASP A 63 4.81 15.36 -5.39
C ASP A 63 4.18 14.06 -4.84
N ARG A 64 4.74 12.89 -5.20
CA ARG A 64 4.22 11.57 -4.84
C ARG A 64 5.21 10.75 -4.00
N PRO A 65 4.73 10.07 -2.95
CA PRO A 65 5.59 9.23 -2.11
C PRO A 65 5.98 7.95 -2.84
N THR A 66 7.24 7.55 -2.73
CA THR A 66 7.76 6.28 -3.27
C THR A 66 7.50 5.10 -2.34
N ALA A 67 7.38 5.36 -1.03
CA ALA A 67 6.92 4.37 -0.07
C ALA A 67 6.00 4.98 0.99
N VAL A 68 5.07 4.17 1.49
CA VAL A 68 4.00 4.58 2.40
C VAL A 68 3.81 3.49 3.45
N GLU A 69 3.74 3.87 4.71
CA GLU A 69 3.48 2.95 5.80
C GLU A 69 2.02 2.52 5.85
N TYR A 70 1.78 1.29 6.28
CA TYR A 70 0.46 0.71 6.47
C TYR A 70 0.40 -0.08 7.77
N ARG A 71 -0.66 0.16 8.53
CA ARG A 71 -0.93 -0.50 9.80
C ARG A 71 -2.02 -1.54 9.63
N PHE A 72 -1.82 -2.70 10.23
CA PHE A 72 -2.81 -3.76 10.25
C PHE A 72 -4.05 -3.30 11.02
N VAL A 73 -5.23 -3.63 10.49
CA VAL A 73 -6.52 -3.32 11.10
C VAL A 73 -7.16 -4.61 11.58
N GLU A 74 -7.39 -5.54 10.66
CA GLU A 74 -8.10 -6.79 10.97
C GLU A 74 -7.85 -7.88 9.92
N THR A 75 -8.21 -9.11 10.28
CA THR A 75 -8.33 -10.23 9.35
C THR A 75 -9.81 -10.47 9.09
N VAL A 76 -10.20 -10.42 7.82
CA VAL A 76 -11.56 -10.74 7.38
C VAL A 76 -11.53 -12.14 6.78
N PHE A 77 -12.51 -12.95 7.14
CA PHE A 77 -12.71 -14.31 6.63
C PHE A 77 -13.88 -14.28 5.66
N ASP A 78 -13.70 -14.90 4.49
CA ASP A 78 -14.75 -15.13 3.49
C ASP A 78 -15.67 -16.29 3.90
#